data_AF-A0A960CH87-F1
#
_entry.id   AF-A0A960CH87-F1
#
_cell.length_a   1.000
_cell.length_b   1.000
_cell.length_c   1.000
_cell.angle_alpha   90.00
_cell.angle_beta   90.00
_cell.angle_gamma   90.00
#
_symmetry.space_group_name_H-M   'P 1'
#
loop_
_entity.id
_entity.type
_entity.pdbx_description
1 polymer ?
#
loop_
_entity_poly.entity_id
_entity_poly.type
_entity_poly.pdbx_seq_one_letter_code
_entity_poly.pdbx_strand_id
1 'polypeptide(L)'
;MASDLFTQVVNSAPGSFLAKQLGVPQPETLRRYRPGEPPLPGALLIGGEGRVVEPLRAALAEDYDVVANNIGGRWADSFGGLVFDATGITEPA
;
A
#
# COMPACT_ATOMS: atom_id res chain seq x y z
N MET A 1 -15.50 -1.58 -16.07
CA MET A 1 -15.24 -2.46 -14.91
C MET A 1 -16.55 -3.16 -14.60
N ALA A 2 -16.64 -4.47 -14.80
CA ALA A 2 -17.90 -5.19 -14.58
C ALA A 2 -18.27 -5.12 -13.10
N SER A 3 -19.36 -4.41 -12.78
CA SER A 3 -19.91 -4.37 -11.42
C SER A 3 -20.73 -5.63 -11.20
N ASP A 4 -20.16 -6.61 -10.50
CA ASP A 4 -20.94 -7.76 -10.03
C ASP A 4 -22.01 -7.30 -9.03
N LEU A 5 -23.17 -7.96 -9.05
CA LEU A 5 -24.32 -7.71 -8.17
C LEU A 5 -23.92 -7.76 -6.70
N PHE A 6 -22.98 -8.65 -6.35
CA PHE A 6 -22.40 -8.72 -5.01
C PHE A 6 -21.78 -7.39 -4.57
N THR A 7 -21.03 -6.75 -5.46
CA THR A 7 -20.38 -5.45 -5.20
C THR A 7 -21.43 -4.35 -5.05
N GLN A 8 -22.51 -4.37 -5.83
CA GLN A 8 -23.57 -3.36 -5.72
C GLN A 8 -24.36 -3.49 -4.41
N VAL A 9 -24.65 -4.71 -3.97
CA VAL A 9 -25.43 -4.96 -2.74
C VAL A 9 -24.62 -4.58 -1.50
N VAL A 10 -23.36 -5.04 -1.37
CA VAL A 10 -22.53 -4.74 -0.18
C VAL A 10 -22.22 -3.24 -0.05
N ASN A 11 -22.08 -2.52 -1.16
CA ASN A 11 -21.84 -1.06 -1.16
C ASN A 11 -23.10 -0.21 -0.92
N SER A 12 -24.30 -0.80 -0.85
CA SER A 12 -25.54 -0.07 -0.57
C SER A 12 -25.72 0.18 0.94
N ALA A 13 -26.46 1.24 1.32
CA ALA A 13 -26.70 1.54 2.74
C ALA A 13 -27.39 0.38 3.51
N PRO A 14 -28.39 -0.33 2.96
CA PRO A 14 -28.95 -1.52 3.61
C PRO A 14 -28.01 -2.74 3.59
N GLY A 15 -27.26 -2.95 2.51
CA GLY A 15 -26.39 -4.11 2.37
C GLY A 15 -25.09 -4.03 3.18
N SER A 16 -24.55 -2.83 3.39
CA SER A 16 -23.41 -2.59 4.28
C SER A 16 -23.72 -2.96 5.74
N PHE A 17 -24.98 -2.74 6.18
CA PHE A 17 -25.45 -3.13 7.51
C PHE A 17 -25.52 -4.67 7.67
N LEU A 18 -26.06 -5.38 6.68
CA LEU A 18 -26.11 -6.85 6.69
C LEU A 18 -24.71 -7.47 6.56
N ALA A 19 -23.84 -6.92 5.73
CA ALA A 19 -22.47 -7.38 5.56
C ALA A 19 -21.68 -7.32 6.89
N LYS A 20 -21.88 -6.28 7.72
CA LYS A 20 -21.29 -6.21 9.08
C LYS A 20 -21.76 -7.35 9.99
N GLN A 21 -23.05 -7.70 9.94
CA GLN A 21 -23.62 -8.79 10.76
C GLN A 21 -23.18 -10.18 10.30
N LEU A 22 -22.85 -10.32 9.01
CA LEU A 22 -22.43 -11.59 8.39
C LEU A 22 -20.91 -11.79 8.39
N GLY A 23 -20.14 -10.88 9.01
CA GLY A 23 -18.68 -10.95 9.02
C GLY A 23 -18.02 -10.69 7.67
N VAL A 24 -18.75 -10.10 6.72
CA VAL A 24 -18.24 -9.77 5.39
C VAL A 24 -17.45 -8.47 5.47
N PRO A 25 -16.20 -8.41 4.93
CA PRO A 25 -15.41 -7.20 4.92
C PRO A 25 -16.17 -6.03 4.30
N GLN A 26 -16.14 -4.89 4.96
CA GLN A 26 -16.66 -3.66 4.39
C GLN A 26 -15.68 -3.15 3.32
N PRO A 27 -16.19 -2.67 2.18
CA PRO A 27 -15.35 -2.11 1.13
C PRO A 27 -14.71 -0.80 1.61
N GLU A 28 -13.42 -0.66 1.38
CA GLU A 28 -12.66 0.57 1.68
C GLU A 28 -12.96 1.66 0.64
N THR A 29 -13.00 2.92 1.07
CA THR A 29 -13.12 4.02 0.11
C THR A 29 -11.77 4.22 -0.56
N LEU A 30 -11.67 3.79 -1.83
CA LEU A 30 -10.40 3.86 -2.55
C LEU A 30 -9.90 5.29 -2.68
N ARG A 31 -8.67 5.52 -2.19
CA ARG A 31 -7.94 6.77 -2.38
C ARG A 31 -7.76 7.05 -3.88
N ARG A 32 -7.95 8.31 -4.28
CA ARG A 32 -7.74 8.77 -5.66
C ARG A 32 -6.77 9.94 -5.67
N TYR A 33 -6.13 10.16 -6.81
CA TYR A 33 -5.27 11.31 -7.03
C TYR A 33 -6.04 12.63 -6.82
N ARG A 34 -5.38 13.58 -6.17
CA ARG A 34 -5.80 14.97 -6.04
C ARG A 34 -4.59 15.88 -6.19
N PRO A 35 -4.67 16.97 -6.97
CA PRO A 35 -3.57 17.91 -7.11
C PRO A 35 -3.11 18.45 -5.74
N GLY A 36 -1.80 18.43 -5.50
CA GLY A 36 -1.17 18.96 -4.28
C GLY A 36 -1.19 18.03 -3.06
N GLU A 37 -1.87 16.88 -3.12
CA GLU A 37 -1.74 15.86 -2.06
C GLU A 37 -0.41 15.10 -2.20
N PRO A 38 0.21 14.67 -1.08
CA PRO A 38 1.40 13.82 -1.13
C PRO A 38 1.08 12.49 -1.85
N PRO A 39 2.06 11.85 -2.50
CA PRO A 39 1.79 10.65 -3.30
C PRO A 39 1.27 9.48 -2.45
N LEU A 40 1.71 9.34 -1.20
CA LEU A 40 1.30 8.26 -0.28
C LEU A 40 0.80 8.81 1.06
N PRO A 41 -0.16 8.14 1.73
CA PRO A 41 -0.63 8.54 3.05
C PRO A 41 0.24 7.89 4.15
N GLY A 42 1.56 8.09 4.07
CA GLY A 42 2.54 7.48 4.96
C GLY A 42 3.89 7.26 4.26
N ALA A 43 4.87 6.76 5.02
CA ALA A 43 6.23 6.55 4.54
C ALA A 43 6.31 5.45 3.45
N LEU A 44 7.31 5.57 2.58
CA LEU A 44 7.69 4.57 1.58
C LEU A 44 8.89 3.78 2.08
N LEU A 45 8.69 2.50 2.41
CA LEU A 45 9.81 1.61 2.73
C LEU A 45 10.33 0.96 1.45
N ILE A 46 11.63 1.12 1.19
CA ILE A 46 12.33 0.45 0.09
C ILE A 46 13.37 -0.49 0.68
N GLY A 47 13.13 -1.80 0.54
CA GLY A 47 13.98 -2.87 1.07
C GLY A 47 14.35 -3.91 0.01
N GLY A 48 14.93 -5.02 0.46
CA GLY A 48 15.50 -6.04 -0.41
C GLY A 48 16.97 -5.77 -0.74
N GLU A 49 17.55 -6.69 -1.51
CA GLU A 49 18.95 -6.66 -1.93
C GLU A 49 19.00 -7.00 -3.42
N GLY A 50 19.65 -6.13 -4.19
CA GLY A 50 19.67 -6.23 -5.64
C GLY A 50 20.19 -4.97 -6.30
N ARG A 51 20.01 -4.91 -7.62
CA ARG A 51 20.56 -3.84 -8.46
C ARG A 51 19.67 -2.60 -8.55
N VAL A 52 18.54 -2.56 -7.84
CA VAL A 52 17.51 -1.52 -7.97
C VAL A 52 17.28 -0.74 -6.68
N VAL A 53 17.56 -1.32 -5.50
CA VAL A 53 17.27 -0.72 -4.19
C VAL A 53 17.86 0.69 -4.03
N GLU A 54 19.15 0.89 -4.29
CA GLU A 54 19.80 2.20 -4.13
C GLU A 54 19.41 3.21 -5.22
N PRO A 55 19.40 2.86 -6.52
CA PRO A 55 18.87 3.76 -7.55
C PRO A 55 17.45 4.24 -7.27
N LEU A 56 16.58 3.36 -6.77
CA LEU A 56 15.19 3.71 -6.49
C LEU A 56 15.05 4.62 -5.27
N ARG A 57 15.85 4.39 -4.21
CA ARG A 57 15.93 5.30 -3.07
C ARG A 57 16.36 6.70 -3.50
N ALA A 58 17.41 6.80 -4.32
CA ALA A 58 17.92 8.07 -4.81
C ALA A 58 16.90 8.81 -5.69
N ALA A 59 16.21 8.08 -6.58
CA ALA A 59 15.24 8.67 -7.50
C ALA A 59 13.97 9.19 -6.81
N LEU A 60 13.58 8.63 -5.66
CA LEU A 60 12.32 8.95 -4.97
C LEU A 60 12.50 9.82 -3.71
N ALA A 61 13.74 10.14 -3.33
CA ALA A 61 14.05 10.81 -2.06
C ALA A 61 13.42 12.21 -1.91
N GLU A 62 13.24 12.94 -3.01
CA GLU A 62 12.70 14.30 -2.96
C GLU A 62 11.15 14.33 -2.88
N ASP A 63 10.49 13.34 -3.51
CA ASP A 63 9.03 13.33 -3.67
C ASP A 63 8.31 12.45 -2.63
N TYR A 64 9.04 11.55 -1.95
CA TYR A 64 8.50 10.58 -1.00
C TYR A 64 9.25 10.64 0.33
N ASP A 65 8.52 10.36 1.42
CA ASP A 65 9.13 10.08 2.73
C ASP A 65 9.74 8.66 2.71
N VAL A 66 10.96 8.54 2.17
CA VAL A 66 11.65 7.25 2.01
C VAL A 66 12.31 6.83 3.32
N VAL A 67 11.97 5.63 3.80
CA VAL A 67 12.55 5.04 5.00
C VAL A 67 13.26 3.72 4.70
N ALA A 68 14.37 3.48 5.39
CA ALA A 68 15.11 2.22 5.32
C ALA A 68 14.63 1.23 6.41
N ASN A 69 14.78 -0.06 6.13
CA ASN A 69 14.49 -1.11 7.11
C ASN A 69 15.40 -0.94 8.33
N ASN A 70 14.83 -0.82 9.53
CA ASN A 70 15.58 -0.84 10.77
C ASN A 70 15.12 -1.98 11.68
N ILE A 71 16.09 -2.72 12.23
CA ILE A 71 15.85 -3.88 13.10
C ILE A 71 15.27 -3.43 14.47
N GLY A 72 15.36 -2.13 14.78
CA GLY A 72 14.96 -1.54 16.06
C GLY A 72 13.47 -1.26 16.23
N GLY A 73 12.63 -1.55 15.23
CA GLY A 73 11.17 -1.44 15.34
C GLY A 73 10.64 -0.01 15.45
N ARG A 74 11.48 1.01 15.21
CA ARG A 74 11.07 2.42 15.22
C ARG A 74 10.71 2.80 13.79
N TRP A 75 9.47 2.56 13.44
CA TRP A 75 8.90 2.88 12.14
C TRP A 75 8.13 4.18 12.19
N ALA A 76 7.81 4.73 11.03
CA ALA A 76 6.68 5.65 10.92
C ALA A 76 5.42 4.96 11.48
N ASP A 77 4.47 5.73 12.02
CA ASP A 77 3.23 5.20 12.59
C ASP A 77 2.45 4.33 11.58
N SER A 78 2.64 4.55 10.27
CA SER A 78 2.11 3.75 9.17
C SER A 78 2.98 3.83 7.89
N PHE A 79 2.98 2.76 7.10
CA PHE A 79 3.56 2.75 5.75
C PHE A 79 2.48 3.04 4.70
N GLY A 80 2.74 4.00 3.82
CA GLY A 80 1.91 4.29 2.65
C GLY A 80 2.28 3.43 1.44
N GLY A 81 3.50 2.88 1.40
CA GLY A 81 3.97 2.00 0.35
C GLY A 81 5.15 1.13 0.80
N LEU A 82 5.24 -0.07 0.21
CA LEU A 82 6.30 -1.03 0.44
C LEU A 82 6.84 -1.47 -0.92
N VAL A 83 8.16 -1.35 -1.11
CA VAL A 83 8.86 -1.82 -2.30
C VAL A 83 9.97 -2.77 -1.88
N PHE A 84 10.05 -3.91 -2.55
CA PHE A 84 11.06 -4.94 -2.29
C PHE A 84 11.85 -5.22 -3.57
N ASP A 85 13.16 -4.99 -3.52
CA ASP A 85 14.08 -5.38 -4.58
C ASP A 85 14.39 -6.87 -4.48
N ALA A 86 13.75 -7.65 -5.35
CA ALA A 86 13.98 -9.09 -5.51
C ALA A 86 15.02 -9.41 -6.59
N THR A 87 15.66 -8.42 -7.22
CA THR A 87 16.54 -8.66 -8.37
C THR A 87 17.83 -9.41 -8.00
N GLY A 88 18.21 -9.44 -6.72
CA GLY A 88 19.30 -10.27 -6.21
C GLY A 88 18.90 -11.72 -5.90
N ILE A 89 17.62 -12.09 -5.94
CA ILE A 89 17.16 -13.46 -5.68
C ILE A 89 17.37 -14.29 -6.94
N THR A 90 18.37 -15.18 -6.91
CA THR A 90 18.72 -16.05 -8.05
C THR A 90 18.34 -17.51 -7.85
N GLU A 91 18.01 -17.91 -6.63
CA GLU A 91 17.61 -19.28 -6.29
C GLU A 91 16.43 -19.25 -5.30
N PRO A 92 15.54 -20.26 -5.31
CA PRO A 92 14.57 -20.47 -4.24
C PRO A 92 15.26 -20.77 -2.90
N ALA A 93 14.56 -20.48 -1.80
CA ALA A 93 15.00 -20.83 -0.44
C ALA A 93 14.86 -22.33 -0.14
#